data_AF-A0A5M8IAM5-F1
#
_entry.id   AF-A0A5M8IAM5-F1
#
_cell.length_a   1.000
_cell.length_b   1.000
_cell.length_c   1.000
_cell.angle_alpha   90.00
_cell.angle_beta   90.00
_cell.angle_gamma   90.00
#
_symmetry.space_group_name_H-M   'P 1'
#
loop_
_entity.id
_entity.type
_entity.pdbx_description
1 polymer ?
#
loop_
_entity_poly.entity_id
_entity_poly.type
_entity_poly.pdbx_seq_one_letter_code
_entity_poly.pdbx_strand_id
1 'polypeptide(L)'
;MDFSLAIIAASDGGIRLGKTLQSLLSADGGFDCRIFSAHDAEGVSLVESIPSFVKESFHRFDAFLFIGSLGICVRSIAPVLESKQKDPAVLNCDEAGRFVQPVISGHIGGGNALALRVSRMLGAEAVLTTSSDVQGLWPLDILGREDGWTVEFSSPLNGESITTAMASFVNHEPAVLLLETRDAMTDRLERSAPAFVKVVSSYDEIDFAECRLLLAVTPRLFESPVRTVFYRPKVLCLGLGSERGIDPVRFLDSIGGHVAETGFSLHSLKAVGTVDFKMNEVAFLAFADARGLQLQGFAPDRLSSVASVPNPSEVVFAKTGIYSVSEAASALLAGNEKWLVQKQKVAIKGLPEGRPRHFTFAISLLQSAAREGRIAIVGAGPGDPELVTIRGKEYLEQGDLILYAGSLVPEKLTWYAKQGALVRSSATMSLEEQFELMAEFYRKGKFIVRLHTGDPSIYGAIQEQMAYFDREGMVYEIVPGVSSFQAAAALLKSQFTVPEKVQTIILTRGNGRTPVPEKEKLSELARARATMCIYLSAEWGDEVQSNLLEHYPSDTPVAICYRIGWDDQQVWTGELSGLAELIRQSGKSRQIMIVVGEAIGARINRSKLYDPAFAHGFRSSRSH
;
A
#
# COMPACT_ATOMS: atom_id res chain seq x y z
N MET A 1 -7.22 -21.31 6.80
CA MET A 1 -8.57 -21.78 7.18
C MET A 1 -9.53 -20.82 6.53
N ASP A 2 -10.51 -21.34 5.80
CA ASP A 2 -11.53 -20.51 5.14
C ASP A 2 -12.50 -19.95 6.18
N PHE A 3 -12.99 -18.72 5.96
CA PHE A 3 -13.92 -18.04 6.86
C PHE A 3 -15.30 -18.70 6.78
N SER A 4 -15.78 -19.25 7.88
CA SER A 4 -17.02 -20.02 7.92
C SER A 4 -18.25 -19.12 8.08
N LEU A 5 -19.17 -19.19 7.11
CA LEU A 5 -20.39 -18.36 7.06
C LEU A 5 -21.64 -19.24 7.02
N ALA A 6 -22.51 -19.08 8.00
CA ALA A 6 -23.84 -19.69 8.00
C ALA A 6 -24.88 -18.74 7.37
N ILE A 7 -25.45 -19.13 6.23
CA ILE A 7 -26.56 -18.41 5.59
C ILE A 7 -27.86 -19.01 6.09
N ILE A 8 -28.67 -18.23 6.81
CA ILE A 8 -29.94 -18.67 7.38
C ILE A 8 -31.08 -18.14 6.51
N ALA A 9 -31.75 -19.00 5.77
CA ALA A 9 -32.85 -18.62 4.88
C ALA A 9 -34.21 -18.97 5.50
N ALA A 10 -35.09 -17.97 5.67
CA ALA A 10 -36.40 -18.15 6.31
C ALA A 10 -37.56 -18.44 5.34
N SER A 11 -37.30 -18.50 4.03
CA SER A 11 -38.30 -18.70 2.98
C SER A 11 -37.66 -19.25 1.70
N ASP A 12 -38.48 -19.72 0.75
CA ASP A 12 -37.99 -20.21 -0.55
C ASP A 12 -37.26 -19.15 -1.37
N GLY A 13 -37.71 -17.88 -1.34
CA GLY A 13 -36.97 -16.80 -1.99
C GLY A 13 -35.68 -16.47 -1.24
N GLY A 14 -35.68 -16.58 0.09
CA GLY A 14 -34.46 -16.49 0.88
C GLY A 14 -33.45 -17.58 0.51
N ILE A 15 -33.91 -18.81 0.26
CA ILE A 15 -33.04 -19.91 -0.21
C ILE A 15 -32.45 -19.59 -1.58
N ARG A 16 -33.26 -19.09 -2.52
CA ARG A 16 -32.77 -18.70 -3.85
C ARG A 16 -31.69 -17.63 -3.76
N LEU A 17 -31.92 -16.58 -2.98
CA LEU A 17 -30.93 -15.52 -2.76
C LEU A 17 -29.68 -16.06 -2.05
N GLY A 18 -29.86 -16.93 -1.06
CA GLY A 18 -28.76 -17.60 -0.35
C GLY A 18 -27.89 -18.45 -1.27
N LYS A 19 -28.48 -19.18 -2.23
CA LYS A 19 -27.74 -19.95 -3.25
C LYS A 19 -26.95 -19.04 -4.18
N THR A 20 -27.54 -17.92 -4.61
CA THR A 20 -26.82 -16.90 -5.40
C THR A 20 -25.60 -16.39 -4.63
N LEU A 21 -25.78 -15.99 -3.37
CA LEU A 21 -24.70 -15.53 -2.52
C LEU A 21 -23.62 -16.59 -2.27
N GLN A 22 -24.03 -17.83 -1.98
CA GLN A 22 -23.10 -18.93 -1.80
C GLN A 22 -22.22 -19.12 -3.05
N SER A 23 -22.82 -19.07 -4.25
CA SER A 23 -22.06 -19.17 -5.51
C SER A 23 -21.09 -17.99 -5.70
N LEU A 24 -21.52 -16.76 -5.39
CA LEU A 24 -20.67 -15.56 -5.53
C LEU A 24 -19.51 -15.59 -4.52
N LEU A 25 -19.77 -15.91 -3.26
CA LEU A 25 -18.76 -16.00 -2.20
C LEU A 25 -17.78 -17.14 -2.43
N SER A 26 -18.24 -18.28 -2.96
CA SER A 26 -17.37 -19.41 -3.31
C SER A 26 -16.46 -19.08 -4.50
N ALA A 27 -16.97 -18.33 -5.50
CA ALA A 27 -16.17 -17.91 -6.65
C ALA A 27 -15.09 -16.87 -6.30
N ASP A 28 -15.38 -16.00 -5.32
CA ASP A 28 -14.45 -14.99 -4.81
C ASP A 28 -13.35 -15.61 -3.90
N GLY A 29 -13.59 -16.82 -3.38
CA GLY A 29 -12.68 -17.58 -2.54
C GLY A 29 -12.65 -17.12 -1.07
N GLY A 30 -12.11 -17.98 -0.20
CA GLY A 30 -11.88 -17.67 1.22
C GLY A 30 -13.10 -17.80 2.15
N PHE A 31 -14.22 -18.33 1.66
CA PHE A 31 -15.40 -18.64 2.48
C PHE A 31 -15.80 -20.11 2.42
N ASP A 32 -16.13 -20.70 3.56
CA ASP A 32 -16.94 -21.92 3.67
C ASP A 32 -18.39 -21.51 3.98
N CYS A 33 -19.20 -21.36 2.93
CA CYS A 33 -20.59 -20.94 3.02
C CYS A 33 -21.55 -22.13 3.05
N ARG A 34 -22.40 -22.22 4.08
CA ARG A 34 -23.43 -23.25 4.20
C ARG A 34 -24.80 -22.63 4.43
N ILE A 35 -25.81 -23.12 3.72
CA ILE A 35 -27.18 -22.63 3.80
C ILE A 35 -27.99 -23.53 4.74
N PHE A 36 -28.70 -22.92 5.68
CA PHE A 36 -29.58 -23.58 6.63
C PHE A 36 -31.00 -23.01 6.53
N SER A 37 -32.01 -23.89 6.54
CA SER A 37 -33.42 -23.48 6.48
C SER A 37 -34.34 -24.50 7.15
N ALA A 38 -35.50 -24.06 7.62
CA ALA A 38 -36.60 -24.94 8.00
C ALA A 38 -37.41 -25.46 6.78
N HIS A 39 -37.10 -24.95 5.59
CA HIS A 39 -37.68 -25.39 4.32
C HIS A 39 -36.72 -26.37 3.63
N ASP A 40 -37.25 -27.49 3.17
CA ASP A 40 -36.47 -28.51 2.47
C ASP A 40 -36.16 -28.07 1.03
N ALA A 41 -34.88 -28.13 0.65
CA ALA A 41 -34.41 -27.78 -0.68
C ALA A 41 -33.02 -28.40 -0.95
N GLU A 42 -32.76 -28.76 -2.21
CA GLU A 42 -31.47 -29.31 -2.61
C GLU A 42 -30.30 -28.37 -2.27
N GLY A 43 -29.22 -28.89 -1.68
CA GLY A 43 -28.05 -28.10 -1.29
C GLY A 43 -28.26 -27.20 -0.08
N VAL A 44 -29.39 -27.33 0.63
CA VAL A 44 -29.70 -26.64 1.88
C VAL A 44 -29.72 -27.66 3.03
N SER A 45 -29.11 -27.30 4.15
CA SER A 45 -29.17 -28.11 5.37
C SER A 45 -30.50 -27.85 6.10
N LEU A 46 -31.38 -28.84 6.12
CA LEU A 46 -32.66 -28.76 6.82
C LEU A 46 -32.44 -28.69 8.34
N VAL A 47 -33.08 -27.72 8.99
CA VAL A 47 -33.07 -27.55 10.46
C VAL A 47 -34.48 -27.59 11.01
N GLU A 48 -34.66 -28.10 12.23
CA GLU A 48 -35.98 -28.18 12.88
C GLU A 48 -36.60 -26.77 13.06
N SER A 49 -35.79 -25.83 13.54
CA SER A 49 -36.16 -24.42 13.59
C SER A 49 -34.90 -23.55 13.56
N ILE A 50 -35.03 -22.33 13.02
CA ILE A 50 -33.95 -21.36 13.00
C ILE A 50 -33.46 -21.02 14.44
N PRO A 51 -34.33 -20.74 15.44
CA PRO A 51 -33.87 -20.47 16.79
C PRO A 51 -33.12 -21.63 17.45
N SER A 52 -33.59 -22.87 17.29
CA SER A 52 -32.90 -24.06 17.84
C SER A 52 -31.50 -24.21 17.24
N PHE A 53 -31.39 -24.08 15.92
CA PHE A 53 -30.10 -24.17 15.23
C PHE A 53 -29.13 -23.08 15.70
N VAL A 54 -29.58 -21.83 15.79
CA VAL A 54 -28.75 -20.72 16.27
C VAL A 54 -28.25 -21.01 17.68
N LYS A 55 -29.13 -21.49 18.58
CA LYS A 55 -28.77 -21.87 19.95
C LYS A 55 -27.64 -22.90 20.02
N GLU A 56 -27.63 -23.88 19.13
CA GLU A 56 -26.64 -24.96 19.14
C GLU A 56 -25.35 -24.62 18.40
N SER A 57 -25.38 -23.61 17.52
CA SER A 57 -24.30 -23.37 16.55
C SER A 57 -23.71 -21.97 16.57
N PHE A 58 -24.19 -21.06 17.42
CA PHE A 58 -23.81 -19.64 17.39
C PHE A 58 -22.29 -19.40 17.41
N HIS A 59 -21.52 -20.15 18.21
CA HIS A 59 -20.06 -20.00 18.27
C HIS A 59 -19.29 -21.00 17.38
N ARG A 60 -19.98 -21.72 16.49
CA ARG A 60 -19.39 -22.70 15.56
C ARG A 60 -19.05 -22.09 14.19
N PHE A 61 -19.53 -20.89 13.91
CA PHE A 61 -19.29 -20.17 12.66
C PHE A 61 -18.68 -18.81 12.96
N ASP A 62 -17.87 -18.30 12.04
CA ASP A 62 -17.25 -16.97 12.15
C ASP A 62 -18.28 -15.85 11.95
N ALA A 63 -19.32 -16.11 11.13
CA ALA A 63 -20.43 -15.18 10.92
C ALA A 63 -21.75 -15.88 10.53
N PHE A 64 -22.83 -15.13 10.67
CA PHE A 64 -24.19 -15.50 10.26
C PHE A 64 -24.79 -14.44 9.33
N LEU A 65 -25.46 -14.88 8.26
CA LEU A 65 -26.24 -14.02 7.37
C LEU A 65 -27.68 -14.51 7.33
N PHE A 66 -28.59 -13.78 7.97
CA PHE A 66 -30.02 -14.08 7.95
C PHE A 66 -30.69 -13.44 6.75
N ILE A 67 -31.22 -14.26 5.84
CA ILE A 67 -32.04 -13.83 4.72
C ILE A 67 -33.53 -13.97 5.09
N GLY A 68 -34.18 -12.83 5.28
CA GLY A 68 -35.57 -12.74 5.72
C GLY A 68 -35.80 -11.55 6.67
N SER A 69 -36.88 -11.59 7.45
CA SER A 69 -37.22 -10.48 8.35
C SER A 69 -36.18 -10.29 9.47
N LEU A 70 -35.79 -9.03 9.73
CA LEU A 70 -34.93 -8.68 10.86
C LEU A 70 -35.47 -9.20 12.20
N GLY A 71 -36.80 -9.21 12.37
CA GLY A 71 -37.44 -9.70 13.59
C GLY A 71 -37.15 -11.17 13.90
N ILE A 72 -37.03 -12.04 12.89
CA ILE A 72 -36.62 -13.43 13.08
C ILE A 72 -35.15 -13.48 13.50
N CYS A 73 -34.28 -12.73 12.83
CA CYS A 73 -32.85 -12.64 13.16
C CYS A 73 -32.66 -12.26 14.64
N VAL A 74 -33.22 -11.12 15.06
CA VAL A 74 -33.06 -10.61 16.44
C VAL A 74 -33.59 -11.58 17.49
N ARG A 75 -34.79 -12.13 17.29
CA ARG A 75 -35.38 -13.09 18.25
C ARG A 75 -34.59 -14.40 18.34
N SER A 76 -33.94 -14.83 17.26
CA SER A 76 -33.17 -16.06 17.23
C SER A 76 -31.82 -15.92 17.94
N ILE A 77 -31.17 -14.75 17.83
CA ILE A 77 -29.87 -14.51 18.47
C ILE A 77 -29.98 -14.00 19.90
N ALA A 78 -31.06 -13.33 20.29
CA ALA A 78 -31.19 -12.72 21.62
C ALA A 78 -30.90 -13.66 22.81
N PRO A 79 -31.29 -14.97 22.79
CA PRO A 79 -31.01 -15.87 23.90
C PRO A 79 -29.55 -16.33 24.04
N VAL A 80 -28.68 -16.05 23.06
CA VAL A 80 -27.32 -16.61 22.95
C VAL A 80 -26.22 -15.55 22.96
N LEU A 81 -26.57 -14.26 23.08
CA LEU A 81 -25.59 -13.18 23.11
C LEU A 81 -24.78 -13.20 24.40
N GLU A 82 -23.46 -13.08 24.30
CA GLU A 82 -22.56 -12.93 25.44
C GLU A 82 -21.91 -11.55 25.48
N SER A 83 -21.10 -11.23 24.46
CA SER A 83 -20.37 -9.96 24.40
C SER A 83 -19.84 -9.68 23.00
N LYS A 84 -19.61 -8.39 22.68
CA LYS A 84 -19.05 -7.95 21.39
C LYS A 84 -17.67 -8.54 21.05
N GLN A 85 -16.95 -9.11 22.04
CA GLN A 85 -15.64 -9.72 21.85
C GLN A 85 -15.72 -11.21 21.51
N LYS A 86 -16.85 -11.87 21.81
CA LYS A 86 -17.05 -13.31 21.62
C LYS A 86 -18.13 -13.63 20.59
N ASP A 87 -19.11 -12.76 20.45
CA ASP A 87 -20.24 -12.98 19.55
C ASP A 87 -19.78 -12.82 18.10
N PRO A 88 -20.13 -13.77 17.20
CA PRO A 88 -19.79 -13.67 15.78
C PRO A 88 -20.49 -12.47 15.12
N ALA A 89 -20.02 -12.08 13.94
CA ALA A 89 -20.77 -11.12 13.14
C ALA A 89 -22.12 -11.71 12.72
N VAL A 90 -23.20 -10.97 12.95
CA VAL A 90 -24.52 -11.33 12.45
C VAL A 90 -25.03 -10.24 11.53
N LEU A 91 -25.44 -10.63 10.34
CA LEU A 91 -26.02 -9.76 9.33
C LEU A 91 -27.46 -10.17 9.08
N ASN A 92 -28.26 -9.23 8.61
CA ASN A 92 -29.57 -9.48 8.05
C ASN A 92 -29.65 -8.88 6.64
N CYS A 93 -30.24 -9.64 5.72
CA CYS A 93 -30.60 -9.21 4.38
C CYS A 93 -32.08 -9.51 4.16
N ASP A 94 -32.82 -8.59 3.54
CA ASP A 94 -34.21 -8.88 3.17
C ASP A 94 -34.27 -9.84 1.97
N GLU A 95 -35.40 -10.52 1.81
CA GLU A 95 -35.58 -11.55 0.78
C GLU A 95 -35.45 -11.02 -0.66
N ALA A 96 -35.69 -9.73 -0.88
CA ALA A 96 -35.52 -9.11 -2.19
C ALA A 96 -34.07 -8.63 -2.44
N GLY A 97 -33.17 -8.79 -1.48
CA GLY A 97 -31.77 -8.37 -1.59
C GLY A 97 -31.62 -6.86 -1.73
N ARG A 98 -32.51 -6.06 -1.12
CA ARG A 98 -32.49 -4.59 -1.24
C ARG A 98 -31.56 -3.95 -0.21
N PHE A 99 -31.54 -4.52 0.99
CA PHE A 99 -30.80 -4.02 2.15
C PHE A 99 -29.98 -5.15 2.77
N VAL A 100 -28.78 -4.79 3.21
CA VAL A 100 -27.91 -5.66 4.01
C VAL A 100 -27.46 -4.85 5.21
N GLN A 101 -27.67 -5.37 6.42
CA GLN A 101 -27.36 -4.64 7.64
C GLN A 101 -26.63 -5.52 8.66
N PRO A 102 -25.56 -5.02 9.30
CA PRO A 102 -25.00 -5.66 10.48
C PRO A 102 -26.00 -5.51 11.63
N VAL A 103 -26.21 -6.59 12.38
CA VAL A 103 -27.12 -6.64 13.53
C VAL A 103 -26.32 -6.56 14.84
N ILE A 104 -25.21 -7.29 14.93
CA ILE A 104 -24.25 -7.24 16.05
C ILE A 104 -22.82 -7.40 15.55
N SER A 105 -21.84 -7.09 16.41
CA SER A 105 -20.41 -7.26 16.15
C SER A 105 -19.92 -6.54 14.88
N GLY A 106 -20.39 -5.31 14.67
CA GLY A 106 -20.13 -4.49 13.48
C GLY A 106 -18.65 -4.16 13.23
N HIS A 107 -17.92 -3.63 14.22
CA HIS A 107 -16.49 -3.30 14.10
C HIS A 107 -15.59 -4.49 14.38
N ILE A 108 -15.45 -4.88 15.66
CA ILE A 108 -14.52 -5.93 16.09
C ILE A 108 -14.81 -7.28 15.42
N GLY A 109 -16.07 -7.66 15.20
CA GLY A 109 -16.44 -8.91 14.53
C GLY A 109 -16.45 -8.82 13.00
N GLY A 110 -16.23 -7.65 12.41
CA GLY A 110 -16.20 -7.46 10.96
C GLY A 110 -17.58 -7.40 10.28
N GLY A 111 -18.66 -7.27 11.05
CA GLY A 111 -20.03 -7.22 10.50
C GLY A 111 -20.25 -6.09 9.50
N ASN A 112 -19.71 -4.89 9.73
CA ASN A 112 -19.85 -3.75 8.82
C ASN A 112 -19.15 -4.03 7.48
N ALA A 113 -17.92 -4.57 7.54
CA ALA A 113 -17.15 -4.91 6.35
C ALA A 113 -17.83 -6.03 5.53
N LEU A 114 -18.34 -7.06 6.21
CA LEU A 114 -19.08 -8.13 5.56
C LEU A 114 -20.39 -7.62 4.94
N ALA A 115 -21.09 -6.69 5.60
CA ALA A 115 -22.33 -6.10 5.08
C ALA A 115 -22.09 -5.32 3.79
N LEU A 116 -21.03 -4.51 3.74
CA LEU A 116 -20.59 -3.81 2.54
C LEU A 116 -20.19 -4.77 1.41
N ARG A 117 -19.53 -5.88 1.73
CA ARG A 117 -19.13 -6.89 0.73
C ARG A 117 -20.35 -7.58 0.13
N VAL A 118 -21.25 -8.08 0.98
CA VAL A 118 -22.49 -8.75 0.56
C VAL A 118 -23.39 -7.78 -0.21
N SER A 119 -23.49 -6.52 0.21
CA SER A 119 -24.32 -5.54 -0.50
C SER A 119 -23.82 -5.27 -1.92
N ARG A 120 -22.51 -5.14 -2.13
CA ARG A 120 -21.91 -4.99 -3.47
C ARG A 120 -22.18 -6.19 -4.38
N MET A 121 -22.11 -7.41 -3.83
CA MET A 121 -22.40 -8.64 -4.57
C MET A 121 -23.85 -8.72 -5.05
N LEU A 122 -24.78 -8.17 -4.26
CA LEU A 122 -26.21 -8.18 -4.57
C LEU A 122 -26.69 -6.94 -5.34
N GLY A 123 -25.90 -5.87 -5.39
CA GLY A 123 -26.40 -4.55 -5.76
C GLY A 123 -27.37 -3.96 -4.72
N ALA A 124 -27.24 -4.39 -3.46
CA ALA A 124 -28.04 -3.93 -2.32
C ALA A 124 -27.43 -2.69 -1.66
N GLU A 125 -28.24 -2.00 -0.85
CA GLU A 125 -27.79 -0.92 0.02
C GLU A 125 -27.31 -1.48 1.38
N ALA A 126 -26.11 -1.08 1.82
CA ALA A 126 -25.62 -1.43 3.15
C ALA A 126 -26.14 -0.41 4.18
N VAL A 127 -26.86 -0.89 5.20
CA VAL A 127 -27.42 -0.03 6.26
C VAL A 127 -26.48 -0.05 7.47
N LEU A 128 -25.48 0.84 7.48
CA LEU A 128 -24.54 1.00 8.59
C LEU A 128 -25.04 2.08 9.57
N THR A 129 -25.23 1.71 10.83
CA THR A 129 -25.86 2.59 11.84
C THR A 129 -24.92 3.01 12.97
N THR A 130 -23.69 2.50 13.00
CA THR A 130 -22.67 2.89 13.97
C THR A 130 -22.34 4.38 13.80
N SER A 131 -22.30 5.14 14.90
CA SER A 131 -22.13 6.61 14.88
C SER A 131 -20.87 7.05 14.11
N SER A 132 -19.77 6.31 14.26
CA SER A 132 -18.55 6.55 13.49
C SER A 132 -18.78 6.43 11.98
N ASP A 133 -19.47 5.39 11.51
CA ASP A 133 -19.71 5.15 10.09
C ASP A 133 -20.68 6.19 9.51
N VAL A 134 -21.72 6.56 10.25
CA VAL A 134 -22.67 7.62 9.86
C VAL A 134 -21.95 8.97 9.67
N GLN A 135 -20.95 9.24 10.50
CA GLN A 135 -20.17 10.48 10.45
C GLN A 135 -18.93 10.39 9.55
N GLY A 136 -18.60 9.22 9.00
CA GLY A 136 -17.35 9.00 8.27
C GLY A 136 -16.08 9.09 9.13
N LEU A 137 -16.20 8.87 10.44
CA LEU A 137 -15.10 8.87 11.41
C LEU A 137 -14.42 7.50 11.50
N TRP A 138 -13.16 7.50 11.95
CA TRP A 138 -12.39 6.28 12.15
C TRP A 138 -12.97 5.36 13.24
N PRO A 139 -13.02 4.04 13.01
CA PRO A 139 -13.36 3.08 14.05
C PRO A 139 -12.12 2.81 14.94
N LEU A 140 -12.02 3.53 16.06
CA LEU A 140 -10.82 3.57 16.89
C LEU A 140 -10.40 2.21 17.48
N ASP A 141 -11.31 1.28 17.67
CA ASP A 141 -11.03 -0.02 18.29
C ASP A 141 -10.44 -1.06 17.32
N ILE A 142 -10.55 -0.84 16.01
CA ILE A 142 -10.01 -1.71 14.96
C ILE A 142 -9.01 -0.99 14.04
N LEU A 143 -8.67 0.27 14.36
CA LEU A 143 -7.74 1.06 13.56
C LEU A 143 -6.36 0.38 13.51
N GLY A 144 -5.83 0.18 12.30
CA GLY A 144 -4.55 -0.49 12.07
C GLY A 144 -4.58 -2.02 12.23
N ARG A 145 -5.76 -2.64 12.39
CA ARG A 145 -5.89 -4.11 12.50
C ARG A 145 -5.32 -4.83 11.28
N GLU A 146 -5.60 -4.35 10.07
CA GLU A 146 -5.09 -4.93 8.81
C GLU A 146 -3.56 -4.82 8.70
N ASP A 147 -2.98 -3.79 9.33
CA ASP A 147 -1.54 -3.56 9.45
C ASP A 147 -0.90 -4.30 10.64
N GLY A 148 -1.70 -5.10 11.37
CA GLY A 148 -1.27 -5.88 12.52
C GLY A 148 -1.00 -5.06 13.78
N TRP A 149 -1.50 -3.82 13.87
CA TRP A 149 -1.32 -2.97 15.04
C TRP A 149 -2.02 -3.56 16.27
N THR A 150 -1.42 -3.37 17.44
CA THR A 150 -2.07 -3.68 18.73
C THR A 150 -2.69 -2.40 19.30
N VAL A 151 -3.94 -2.49 19.75
CA VAL A 151 -4.66 -1.37 20.37
C VAL A 151 -4.68 -1.55 21.88
N GLU A 152 -4.23 -0.53 22.60
CA GLU A 152 -4.25 -0.45 24.07
C GLU A 152 -4.98 0.82 24.49
N PHE A 153 -5.63 0.79 25.66
CA PHE A 153 -6.33 1.96 26.21
C PHE A 153 -5.78 2.28 27.59
N SER A 154 -5.58 3.58 27.84
CA SER A 154 -5.24 4.11 29.16
C SER A 154 -6.09 5.35 29.45
N SER A 155 -6.43 5.54 30.72
CA SER A 155 -7.08 6.75 31.21
C SER A 155 -6.60 7.11 32.61
N PRO A 156 -6.47 8.42 32.93
CA PRO A 156 -6.26 8.87 34.31
C PRO A 156 -7.50 8.64 35.21
N LEU A 157 -8.67 8.37 34.63
CA LEU A 157 -9.92 8.16 35.36
C LEU A 157 -10.24 6.67 35.49
N ASN A 158 -10.49 6.23 36.71
CA ASN A 158 -10.88 4.85 37.00
C ASN A 158 -12.24 4.50 36.38
N GLY A 159 -12.34 3.30 35.80
CA GLY A 159 -13.59 2.75 35.25
C GLY A 159 -13.89 3.16 33.80
N GLU A 160 -13.04 3.97 33.17
CA GLU A 160 -13.16 4.25 31.75
C GLU A 160 -12.67 3.08 30.89
N SER A 161 -13.16 3.03 29.64
CA SER A 161 -12.76 2.01 28.67
C SER A 161 -12.58 2.65 27.29
N ILE A 162 -12.12 1.87 26.32
CA ILE A 162 -12.06 2.31 24.92
C ILE A 162 -13.42 2.77 24.39
N THR A 163 -14.53 2.28 24.95
CA THR A 163 -15.89 2.76 24.62
C THR A 163 -16.09 4.23 25.00
N THR A 164 -15.49 4.67 26.10
CA THR A 164 -15.49 6.08 26.52
C THR A 164 -14.68 6.94 25.55
N ALA A 165 -13.52 6.46 25.10
CA ALA A 165 -12.73 7.15 24.07
C ALA A 165 -13.47 7.28 22.73
N MET A 166 -14.14 6.22 22.29
CA MET A 166 -14.98 6.26 21.09
C MET A 166 -16.13 7.26 21.24
N ALA A 167 -16.77 7.33 22.42
CA ALA A 167 -17.81 8.33 22.70
C ALA A 167 -17.27 9.76 22.61
N SER A 168 -16.12 10.06 23.22
CA SER A 168 -15.44 11.36 23.08
C SER A 168 -15.16 11.70 21.62
N PHE A 169 -14.69 10.74 20.83
CA PHE A 169 -14.35 10.96 19.43
C PHE A 169 -15.56 11.25 18.55
N VAL A 170 -16.66 10.50 18.69
CA VAL A 170 -17.91 10.76 17.93
C VAL A 170 -18.64 12.02 18.36
N ASN A 171 -18.33 12.54 19.57
CA ASN A 171 -18.79 13.84 20.07
C ASN A 171 -17.86 15.00 19.65
N HIS A 172 -16.83 14.72 18.85
CA HIS A 172 -15.84 15.69 18.36
C HIS A 172 -15.11 16.43 19.49
N GLU A 173 -14.89 15.75 20.62
CA GLU A 173 -14.03 16.31 21.66
C GLU A 173 -12.62 16.56 21.09
N PRO A 174 -11.93 17.66 21.52
CA PRO A 174 -10.60 17.98 21.04
C PRO A 174 -9.64 16.80 21.14
N ALA A 175 -9.18 16.33 19.99
CA ALA A 175 -8.35 15.14 19.89
C ALA A 175 -7.00 15.47 19.25
N VAL A 176 -5.96 14.79 19.70
CA VAL A 176 -4.63 14.88 19.11
C VAL A 176 -4.25 13.51 18.57
N LEU A 177 -3.83 13.45 17.31
CA LEU A 177 -3.23 12.27 16.69
C LEU A 177 -1.71 12.44 16.70
N LEU A 178 -1.03 11.66 17.54
CA LEU A 178 0.44 11.56 17.56
C LEU A 178 0.89 10.48 16.57
N LEU A 179 1.67 10.86 15.56
CA LEU A 179 2.29 9.96 14.60
C LEU A 179 3.81 10.02 14.72
N GLU A 180 4.41 9.19 15.58
CA GLU A 180 5.89 9.14 15.74
C GLU A 180 6.58 8.28 14.67
N THR A 181 5.79 7.52 13.90
CA THR A 181 6.29 6.59 12.88
C THR A 181 5.58 6.84 11.56
N ARG A 182 6.09 6.23 10.49
CA ARG A 182 5.52 6.33 9.14
C ARG A 182 5.29 4.95 8.52
N ASP A 183 4.08 4.70 8.09
CA ASP A 183 3.71 3.62 7.19
C ASP A 183 2.52 4.06 6.31
N ALA A 184 2.02 3.16 5.46
CA ALA A 184 0.88 3.44 4.59
C ALA A 184 -0.38 3.82 5.39
N MET A 185 -0.58 3.26 6.59
CA MET A 185 -1.73 3.54 7.43
C MET A 185 -1.60 4.90 8.12
N THR A 186 -0.43 5.27 8.66
CA THR A 186 -0.21 6.61 9.20
C THR A 186 -0.35 7.69 8.12
N ASP A 187 0.11 7.43 6.89
CA ASP A 187 -0.07 8.34 5.76
C ASP A 187 -1.56 8.49 5.40
N ARG A 188 -2.37 7.44 5.55
CA ARG A 188 -3.84 7.53 5.41
C ARG A 188 -4.48 8.31 6.56
N LEU A 189 -4.03 8.12 7.79
CA LEU A 189 -4.56 8.85 8.96
C LEU A 189 -4.25 10.34 8.88
N GLU A 190 -3.02 10.71 8.52
CA GLU A 190 -2.61 12.10 8.35
C GLU A 190 -3.48 12.81 7.28
N ARG A 191 -3.86 12.10 6.21
CA ARG A 191 -4.72 12.62 5.14
C ARG A 191 -6.21 12.67 5.49
N SER A 192 -6.70 11.66 6.20
CA SER A 192 -8.12 11.51 6.52
C SER A 192 -8.50 12.06 7.89
N ALA A 193 -7.59 12.81 8.52
CA ALA A 193 -7.80 13.40 9.83
C ALA A 193 -9.07 14.26 9.84
N PRO A 194 -10.05 13.94 10.71
CA PRO A 194 -11.20 14.82 10.91
C PRO A 194 -10.74 16.21 11.36
N ALA A 195 -11.50 17.25 11.00
CA ALA A 195 -11.10 18.64 11.25
C ALA A 195 -10.87 18.99 12.74
N PHE A 196 -11.48 18.23 13.66
CA PHE A 196 -11.31 18.40 15.11
C PHE A 196 -10.10 17.63 15.68
N VAL A 197 -9.35 16.91 14.83
CA VAL A 197 -8.16 16.15 15.21
C VAL A 197 -6.91 16.91 14.79
N LYS A 198 -6.11 17.35 15.77
CA LYS A 198 -4.79 17.94 15.51
C LYS A 198 -3.77 16.83 15.30
N VAL A 199 -3.08 16.82 14.16
CA VAL A 199 -2.00 15.85 13.89
C VAL A 199 -0.66 16.43 14.31
N VAL A 200 0.14 15.66 15.04
CA VAL A 200 1.49 16.04 15.49
C VAL A 200 2.47 14.89 15.27
N SER A 201 3.76 15.21 15.13
CA SER A 201 4.82 14.23 14.86
C SER A 201 5.70 13.90 16.05
N SER A 202 5.67 14.74 17.08
CA SER A 202 6.39 14.58 18.33
C SER A 202 5.45 14.74 19.53
N TYR A 203 5.75 14.00 20.60
CA TYR A 203 5.06 14.11 21.88
C TYR A 203 5.11 15.54 22.44
N ASP A 204 6.22 16.26 22.22
CA ASP A 204 6.43 17.61 22.74
C ASP A 204 5.55 18.68 22.07
N GLU A 205 4.94 18.35 20.93
CA GLU A 205 4.00 19.24 20.21
C GLU A 205 2.57 19.18 20.77
N ILE A 206 2.29 18.26 21.69
CA ILE A 206 0.97 18.04 22.27
C ILE A 206 0.70 19.10 23.34
N ASP A 207 -0.34 19.91 23.12
CA ASP A 207 -0.88 20.77 24.16
C ASP A 207 -1.96 20.02 24.95
N PHE A 208 -1.59 19.50 26.13
CA PHE A 208 -2.51 18.79 27.01
C PHE A 208 -3.56 19.69 27.68
N ALA A 209 -3.44 21.02 27.62
CA ALA A 209 -4.50 21.91 28.10
C ALA A 209 -5.71 21.90 27.15
N GLU A 210 -5.46 21.71 25.86
CA GLU A 210 -6.48 21.67 24.80
C GLU A 210 -6.85 20.26 24.36
N CYS A 211 -6.07 19.23 24.72
CA CYS A 211 -6.34 17.83 24.38
C CYS A 211 -7.28 17.15 25.38
N ARG A 212 -8.32 16.47 24.88
CA ARG A 212 -9.22 15.60 25.69
C ARG A 212 -9.05 14.12 25.37
N LEU A 213 -8.62 13.81 24.15
CA LEU A 213 -8.37 12.45 23.68
C LEU A 213 -7.06 12.41 22.88
N LEU A 214 -6.13 11.56 23.31
CA LEU A 214 -4.90 11.27 22.57
C LEU A 214 -5.04 9.96 21.78
N LEU A 215 -4.81 10.02 20.48
CA LEU A 215 -4.66 8.88 19.60
C LEU A 215 -3.16 8.73 19.30
N ALA A 216 -2.48 7.79 19.95
CA ALA A 216 -1.02 7.70 19.88
C ALA A 216 -0.56 6.51 19.04
N VAL A 217 -0.10 6.76 17.80
CA VAL A 217 0.58 5.76 16.97
C VAL A 217 2.07 5.80 17.29
N THR A 218 2.49 4.93 18.21
CA THR A 218 3.83 4.99 18.79
C THR A 218 4.34 3.65 19.31
N PRO A 219 5.63 3.34 19.09
CA PRO A 219 6.29 2.22 19.74
C PRO A 219 6.66 2.50 21.21
N ARG A 220 6.54 3.75 21.68
CA ARG A 220 6.98 4.17 23.02
C ARG A 220 5.97 3.88 24.11
N LEU A 221 6.47 3.57 25.29
CA LEU A 221 5.69 3.49 26.53
C LEU A 221 5.79 4.83 27.25
N PHE A 222 4.65 5.48 27.49
CA PHE A 222 4.55 6.68 28.31
C PHE A 222 3.17 6.74 28.98
N GLU A 223 3.10 7.47 30.09
CA GLU A 223 1.83 7.82 30.72
C GLU A 223 1.29 9.11 30.12
N SER A 224 -0.03 9.20 29.97
CA SER A 224 -0.70 10.39 29.45
C SER A 224 -1.68 10.95 30.47
N PRO A 225 -1.76 12.28 30.64
CA PRO A 225 -2.70 12.91 31.56
C PRO A 225 -4.15 12.94 31.03
N VAL A 226 -4.41 12.38 29.83
CA VAL A 226 -5.72 12.35 29.19
C VAL A 226 -6.04 10.93 28.72
N ARG A 227 -7.31 10.70 28.35
CA ARG A 227 -7.73 9.44 27.72
C ARG A 227 -6.86 9.19 26.50
N THR A 228 -6.25 8.01 26.42
CA THR A 228 -5.32 7.68 25.35
C THR A 228 -5.64 6.31 24.76
N VAL A 229 -5.79 6.27 23.45
CA VAL A 229 -5.78 5.03 22.66
C VAL A 229 -4.40 4.91 22.04
N PHE A 230 -3.63 3.92 22.48
CA PHE A 230 -2.33 3.61 21.91
C PHE A 230 -2.48 2.60 20.79
N TYR A 231 -1.87 2.92 19.66
CA TYR A 231 -1.70 2.01 18.53
C TYR A 231 -0.23 1.64 18.45
N ARG A 232 0.06 0.33 18.48
CA ARG A 232 1.41 -0.23 18.46
C ARG A 232 1.76 -0.70 17.05
N PRO A 233 2.38 0.15 16.21
CA PRO A 233 2.77 -0.24 14.86
C PRO A 233 3.95 -1.24 14.92
N LYS A 234 4.02 -2.17 13.97
CA LYS A 234 5.08 -3.20 13.89
C LYS A 234 6.33 -2.62 13.23
N VAL A 235 7.15 -1.92 14.00
CA VAL A 235 8.26 -1.10 13.49
C VAL A 235 9.62 -1.32 14.16
N LEU A 236 9.66 -2.09 15.26
CA LEU A 236 10.87 -2.32 16.03
C LEU A 236 11.57 -3.61 15.61
N CYS A 237 12.88 -3.55 15.43
CA CYS A 237 13.74 -4.69 15.15
C CYS A 237 14.61 -5.01 16.36
N LEU A 238 14.45 -6.21 16.92
CA LEU A 238 15.17 -6.67 18.10
C LEU A 238 16.34 -7.56 17.70
N GLY A 239 17.55 -7.15 18.01
CA GLY A 239 18.73 -8.01 17.89
C GLY A 239 19.05 -8.67 19.21
N LEU A 240 19.33 -9.98 19.20
CA LEU A 240 19.58 -10.80 20.39
C LEU A 240 20.97 -11.46 20.33
N GLY A 241 21.69 -11.39 21.45
CA GLY A 241 22.92 -12.13 21.70
C GLY A 241 22.85 -12.85 23.04
N SER A 242 23.55 -13.98 23.20
CA SER A 242 23.56 -14.69 24.48
C SER A 242 24.74 -15.63 24.66
N GLU A 243 25.05 -15.94 25.91
CA GLU A 243 25.81 -17.15 26.27
C GLU A 243 25.01 -18.42 25.91
N ARG A 244 25.66 -19.58 25.80
CA ARG A 244 24.94 -20.84 25.52
C ARG A 244 24.14 -21.31 26.73
N GLY A 245 22.96 -21.89 26.49
CA GLY A 245 22.15 -22.54 27.51
C GLY A 245 21.41 -21.51 28.38
N ILE A 246 20.73 -20.57 27.73
CA ILE A 246 19.85 -19.64 28.42
C ILE A 246 18.56 -20.38 28.77
N ASP A 247 18.13 -20.27 30.03
CA ASP A 247 16.85 -20.83 30.45
C ASP A 247 15.68 -20.08 29.75
N PRO A 248 14.83 -20.79 28.99
CA PRO A 248 13.81 -20.15 28.16
C PRO A 248 12.71 -19.47 28.99
N VAL A 249 12.32 -20.06 30.12
CA VAL A 249 11.26 -19.50 30.98
C VAL A 249 11.74 -18.19 31.61
N ARG A 250 12.91 -18.21 32.24
CA ARG A 250 13.50 -17.01 32.86
C ARG A 250 13.84 -15.93 31.82
N PHE A 251 14.18 -16.32 30.60
CA PHE A 251 14.38 -15.35 29.51
C PHE A 251 13.06 -14.65 29.14
N LEU A 252 11.98 -15.40 28.92
CA LEU A 252 10.66 -14.85 28.60
C LEU A 252 10.13 -13.94 29.72
N ASP A 253 10.28 -14.36 30.98
CA ASP A 253 9.86 -13.59 32.14
C ASP A 253 10.64 -12.28 32.30
N SER A 254 11.90 -12.23 31.82
CA SER A 254 12.78 -11.08 32.02
C SER A 254 12.81 -10.11 30.84
N ILE A 255 12.83 -10.58 29.59
CA ILE A 255 13.00 -9.71 28.40
C ILE A 255 11.91 -8.65 28.29
N GLY A 256 10.67 -9.00 28.67
CA GLY A 256 9.53 -8.08 28.68
C GLY A 256 9.77 -6.84 29.53
N GLY A 257 10.15 -7.04 30.79
CA GLY A 257 10.44 -5.94 31.73
C GLY A 257 11.61 -5.09 31.27
N HIS A 258 12.72 -5.72 30.85
CA HIS A 258 13.91 -4.98 30.43
C HIS A 258 13.69 -4.15 29.16
N VAL A 259 12.88 -4.63 28.20
CA VAL A 259 12.51 -3.81 27.03
C VAL A 259 11.57 -2.69 27.44
N ALA A 260 10.61 -2.95 28.32
CA ALA A 260 9.71 -1.90 28.82
C ALA A 260 10.45 -0.79 29.59
N GLU A 261 11.48 -1.13 30.38
CA GLU A 261 12.35 -0.18 31.07
C GLU A 261 13.11 0.77 30.12
N THR A 262 13.33 0.35 28.87
CA THR A 262 13.91 1.21 27.82
C THR A 262 12.88 2.14 27.17
N GLY A 263 11.62 2.08 27.60
CA GLY A 263 10.54 2.93 27.11
C GLY A 263 9.90 2.46 25.82
N PHE A 264 10.04 1.17 25.43
CA PHE A 264 9.49 0.64 24.19
C PHE A 264 8.58 -0.57 24.42
N SER A 265 7.52 -0.67 23.62
CA SER A 265 6.55 -1.76 23.69
C SER A 265 6.99 -2.93 22.83
N LEU A 266 7.02 -4.14 23.40
CA LEU A 266 7.21 -5.36 22.62
C LEU A 266 6.06 -5.64 21.64
N HIS A 267 4.89 -5.00 21.80
CA HIS A 267 3.81 -5.08 20.81
C HIS A 267 4.19 -4.40 19.49
N SER A 268 5.24 -3.56 19.47
CA SER A 268 5.74 -2.93 18.26
C SER A 268 6.84 -3.71 17.54
N LEU A 269 7.19 -4.93 17.98
CA LEU A 269 8.17 -5.75 17.29
C LEU A 269 7.69 -6.19 15.90
N LYS A 270 8.51 -5.92 14.88
CA LYS A 270 8.36 -6.44 13.52
C LYS A 270 9.21 -7.68 13.30
N ALA A 271 10.43 -7.69 13.84
CA ALA A 271 11.41 -8.72 13.56
C ALA A 271 12.35 -8.94 14.75
N VAL A 272 12.87 -10.16 14.84
CA VAL A 272 13.85 -10.57 15.83
C VAL A 272 14.99 -11.32 15.14
N GLY A 273 16.24 -11.00 15.50
CA GLY A 273 17.41 -11.50 14.79
C GLY A 273 18.58 -11.83 15.69
N THR A 274 19.43 -12.74 15.24
CA THR A 274 20.65 -13.16 15.92
C THR A 274 21.68 -13.66 14.91
N VAL A 275 22.81 -14.18 15.39
CA VAL A 275 23.83 -14.82 14.56
C VAL A 275 23.43 -16.27 14.23
N ASP A 276 23.76 -16.77 13.03
CA ASP A 276 23.29 -18.08 12.51
C ASP A 276 23.49 -19.24 13.48
N PHE A 277 24.65 -19.33 14.12
CA PHE A 277 24.94 -20.41 15.08
C PHE A 277 24.13 -20.33 16.38
N LYS A 278 23.31 -19.27 16.56
CA LYS A 278 22.33 -19.09 17.66
C LYS A 278 20.89 -19.28 17.23
N MET A 279 20.63 -19.66 15.99
CA MET A 279 19.28 -19.95 15.49
C MET A 279 18.56 -21.08 16.23
N ASN A 280 19.31 -21.99 16.85
CA ASN A 280 18.77 -23.11 17.63
C ASN A 280 18.76 -22.85 19.16
N GLU A 281 18.98 -21.61 19.61
CA GLU A 281 18.87 -21.28 21.02
C GLU A 281 17.39 -21.33 21.45
N VAL A 282 17.06 -22.28 22.33
CA VAL A 282 15.67 -22.57 22.74
C VAL A 282 14.95 -21.34 23.28
N ALA A 283 15.65 -20.50 24.05
CA ALA A 283 15.10 -19.25 24.58
C ALA A 283 14.67 -18.27 23.48
N PHE A 284 15.44 -18.17 22.38
CA PHE A 284 15.13 -17.25 21.28
C PHE A 284 14.00 -17.79 20.41
N LEU A 285 13.97 -19.10 20.16
CA LEU A 285 12.87 -19.75 19.45
C LEU A 285 11.56 -19.63 20.22
N ALA A 286 11.57 -19.88 21.55
CA ALA A 286 10.40 -19.74 22.40
C ALA A 286 9.87 -18.29 22.43
N PHE A 287 10.76 -17.29 22.41
CA PHE A 287 10.36 -15.89 22.33
C PHE A 287 9.77 -15.49 20.98
N ALA A 288 10.37 -15.97 19.88
CA ALA A 288 9.86 -15.72 18.54
C ALA A 288 8.45 -16.35 18.38
N ASP A 289 8.29 -17.61 18.80
CA ASP A 289 7.02 -18.35 18.76
C ASP A 289 5.93 -17.68 19.61
N ALA A 290 6.25 -17.32 20.86
CA ALA A 290 5.31 -16.63 21.76
C ALA A 290 4.79 -15.30 21.21
N ARG A 291 5.45 -14.73 20.18
CA ARG A 291 5.07 -13.48 19.52
C ARG A 291 4.62 -13.64 18.07
N GLY A 292 4.55 -14.87 17.56
CA GLY A 292 4.23 -15.13 16.16
C GLY A 292 5.23 -14.52 15.18
N LEU A 293 6.51 -14.40 15.59
CA LEU A 293 7.60 -13.88 14.78
C LEU A 293 8.50 -15.02 14.32
N GLN A 294 9.17 -14.84 13.19
CA GLN A 294 10.25 -15.72 12.76
C GLN A 294 11.59 -15.17 13.25
N LEU A 295 12.42 -16.03 13.85
CA LEU A 295 13.80 -15.69 14.20
C LEU A 295 14.65 -15.64 12.92
N GLN A 296 15.40 -14.56 12.73
CA GLN A 296 16.31 -14.43 11.58
C GLN A 296 17.77 -14.60 12.00
N GLY A 297 18.49 -15.45 11.28
CA GLY A 297 19.92 -15.66 11.44
C GLY A 297 20.71 -14.80 10.47
N PHE A 298 21.85 -14.31 10.92
CA PHE A 298 22.84 -13.66 10.06
C PHE A 298 24.20 -14.34 10.17
N ALA A 299 24.85 -14.50 9.03
CA ALA A 299 26.21 -14.97 8.96
C ALA A 299 27.18 -13.94 9.59
N PRO A 300 28.29 -14.37 10.21
CA PRO A 300 29.23 -13.47 10.87
C PRO A 300 29.79 -12.35 9.98
N ASP A 301 30.06 -12.63 8.71
CA ASP A 301 30.53 -11.65 7.73
C ASP A 301 29.49 -10.56 7.45
N ARG A 302 28.20 -10.93 7.38
CA ARG A 302 27.09 -9.97 7.28
C ARG A 302 26.97 -9.11 8.52
N LEU A 303 27.13 -9.67 9.71
CA LEU A 303 27.10 -8.88 10.95
C LEU A 303 28.28 -7.91 11.04
N SER A 304 29.45 -8.32 10.56
CA SER A 304 30.65 -7.49 10.50
C SER A 304 30.62 -6.43 9.40
N SER A 305 29.63 -6.45 8.49
CA SER A 305 29.46 -5.38 7.49
C SER A 305 28.81 -4.11 8.04
N VAL A 306 28.29 -4.16 9.28
CA VAL A 306 27.78 -2.98 9.99
C VAL A 306 28.97 -2.12 10.39
N ALA A 307 29.05 -0.91 9.85
CA ALA A 307 30.27 -0.11 9.84
C ALA A 307 30.72 0.33 11.24
N SER A 308 29.79 0.67 12.13
CA SER A 308 30.13 1.07 13.51
C SER A 308 29.06 0.66 14.52
N VAL A 309 29.29 -0.46 15.20
CA VAL A 309 28.46 -0.83 16.35
C VAL A 309 28.80 0.05 17.57
N PRO A 310 27.81 0.59 18.30
CA PRO A 310 28.07 1.54 19.38
C PRO A 310 28.88 0.95 20.56
N ASN A 311 28.72 -0.35 20.83
CA ASN A 311 29.35 -1.01 21.96
C ASN A 311 30.14 -2.26 21.51
N PRO A 312 31.31 -2.10 20.87
CA PRO A 312 32.12 -3.25 20.47
C PRO A 312 32.63 -4.03 21.70
N SER A 313 32.78 -5.35 21.56
CA SER A 313 33.29 -6.22 22.63
C SER A 313 34.38 -7.15 22.14
N GLU A 314 35.61 -6.92 22.60
CA GLU A 314 36.76 -7.79 22.33
C GLU A 314 36.53 -9.24 22.77
N VAL A 315 35.80 -9.44 23.88
CA VAL A 315 35.46 -10.79 24.38
C VAL A 315 34.51 -11.51 23.43
N VAL A 316 33.56 -10.79 22.82
CA VAL A 316 32.64 -11.35 21.82
C VAL A 316 33.39 -11.59 20.52
N PHE A 317 34.24 -10.64 20.10
CA PHE A 317 35.07 -10.75 18.91
C PHE A 317 35.98 -11.97 18.95
N ALA A 318 36.71 -12.17 20.05
CA ALA A 318 37.59 -13.34 20.24
C ALA A 318 36.85 -14.69 20.15
N LYS A 319 35.54 -14.71 20.44
CA LYS A 319 34.72 -15.94 20.42
C LYS A 319 33.95 -16.16 19.12
N THR A 320 33.58 -15.08 18.44
CA THR A 320 32.58 -15.12 17.35
C THR A 320 33.06 -14.46 16.06
N GLY A 321 34.17 -13.73 16.10
CA GLY A 321 34.62 -12.87 15.00
C GLY A 321 33.82 -11.59 14.82
N ILE A 322 32.89 -11.28 15.74
CA ILE A 322 31.94 -10.16 15.64
C ILE A 322 32.04 -9.30 16.90
N TYR A 323 32.06 -7.97 16.76
CA TYR A 323 32.16 -7.06 17.90
C TYR A 323 30.86 -6.96 18.71
N SER A 324 29.69 -7.06 18.08
CA SER A 324 28.39 -7.00 18.75
C SER A 324 27.32 -7.72 17.94
N VAL A 325 26.78 -8.83 18.45
CA VAL A 325 25.72 -9.59 17.77
C VAL A 325 24.39 -8.84 17.82
N SER A 326 23.97 -8.37 19.00
CA SER A 326 22.66 -7.74 19.16
C SER A 326 22.53 -6.42 18.40
N GLU A 327 23.56 -5.58 18.41
CA GLU A 327 23.50 -4.30 17.68
C GLU A 327 23.57 -4.51 16.16
N ALA A 328 24.46 -5.38 15.68
CA ALA A 328 24.55 -5.65 14.25
C ALA A 328 23.28 -6.33 13.72
N ALA A 329 22.71 -7.31 14.46
CA ALA A 329 21.49 -7.98 14.04
C ALA A 329 20.29 -7.03 14.02
N SER A 330 20.13 -6.13 15.01
CA SER A 330 19.04 -5.14 14.99
C SER A 330 19.16 -4.17 13.83
N ALA A 331 20.39 -3.72 13.51
CA ALA A 331 20.67 -2.80 12.41
C ALA A 331 20.40 -3.43 11.03
N LEU A 332 20.85 -4.67 10.81
CA LEU A 332 20.60 -5.40 9.57
C LEU A 332 19.11 -5.65 9.33
N LEU A 333 18.36 -6.01 10.38
CA LEU A 333 16.90 -6.14 10.30
C LEU A 333 16.22 -4.81 9.96
N ALA A 334 16.72 -3.72 10.54
CA ALA A 334 16.15 -2.39 10.38
C ALA A 334 16.51 -1.72 9.04
N GLY A 335 17.56 -2.20 8.35
CA GLY A 335 18.10 -1.58 7.14
C GLY A 335 18.86 -0.28 7.40
N ASN A 336 19.26 -0.01 8.66
CA ASN A 336 19.99 1.20 9.02
C ASN A 336 20.84 1.00 10.27
N GLU A 337 21.87 1.84 10.44
CA GLU A 337 22.78 1.82 11.60
C GLU A 337 22.38 2.87 12.65
N LYS A 338 21.07 2.92 12.99
CA LYS A 338 20.54 3.76 14.08
C LYS A 338 19.88 2.87 15.14
N TRP A 339 20.28 3.07 16.39
CA TRP A 339 19.77 2.32 17.53
C TRP A 339 18.91 3.21 18.42
N LEU A 340 17.66 2.81 18.62
CA LEU A 340 16.79 3.37 19.66
C LEU A 340 17.27 2.93 21.04
N VAL A 341 17.73 1.68 21.13
CA VAL A 341 18.30 1.09 22.33
C VAL A 341 19.62 0.42 21.95
N GLN A 342 20.72 0.99 22.44
CA GLN A 342 22.05 0.36 22.33
C GLN A 342 22.14 -0.88 23.22
N LYS A 343 23.19 -1.70 23.02
CA LYS A 343 23.36 -2.99 23.71
C LYS A 343 23.10 -2.93 25.21
N GLN A 344 22.02 -3.56 25.64
CA GLN A 344 21.74 -3.86 27.04
C GLN A 344 22.26 -5.25 27.39
N LYS A 345 22.88 -5.42 28.56
CA LYS A 345 23.35 -6.72 29.05
C LYS A 345 22.56 -7.11 30.30
N VAL A 346 21.88 -8.23 30.23
CA VAL A 346 20.99 -8.72 31.28
C VAL A 346 21.51 -10.03 31.84
N ALA A 347 21.47 -10.18 33.17
CA ALA A 347 21.88 -11.39 33.87
C ALA A 347 20.67 -12.22 34.31
N ILE A 348 20.62 -13.48 33.91
CA ILE A 348 19.63 -14.46 34.37
C ILE A 348 20.21 -15.19 35.58
N LYS A 349 19.59 -14.96 36.74
CA LYS A 349 19.95 -15.57 38.04
C LYS A 349 19.10 -16.82 38.32
N GLY A 350 19.57 -17.69 39.22
CA GLY A 350 18.76 -18.82 39.73
C GLY A 350 18.78 -20.08 38.88
N LEU A 351 19.84 -20.30 38.09
CA LEU A 351 20.07 -21.56 37.37
C LEU A 351 20.58 -22.65 38.35
N PRO A 352 20.11 -23.90 38.26
CA PRO A 352 20.63 -24.99 39.10
C PRO A 352 22.14 -25.14 38.91
N GLU A 353 22.92 -25.07 40.00
CA GLU A 353 24.38 -25.28 40.07
C GLU A 353 25.28 -24.35 39.20
N GLY A 354 24.75 -23.23 38.68
CA GLY A 354 25.44 -22.41 37.67
C GLY A 354 25.75 -20.97 38.06
N ARG A 355 26.84 -20.43 37.47
CA ARG A 355 27.10 -18.98 37.40
C ARG A 355 25.97 -18.30 36.59
N PRO A 356 25.62 -17.02 36.87
CA PRO A 356 24.62 -16.30 36.08
C PRO A 356 24.96 -16.32 34.60
N ARG A 357 23.95 -16.56 33.75
CA ARG A 357 24.08 -16.47 32.30
C ARG A 357 23.61 -15.11 31.81
N HIS A 358 24.18 -14.64 30.72
CA HIS A 358 23.87 -13.33 30.17
C HIS A 358 23.28 -13.43 28.77
N PHE A 359 22.29 -12.58 28.52
CA PHE A 359 21.87 -12.22 27.18
C PHE A 359 22.07 -10.72 26.97
N THR A 360 22.13 -10.32 25.71
CA THR A 360 22.16 -8.94 25.29
C THR A 360 21.06 -8.68 24.28
N PHE A 361 20.53 -7.47 24.30
CA PHE A 361 19.60 -7.01 23.28
C PHE A 361 19.90 -5.58 22.84
N ALA A 362 19.48 -5.25 21.62
CA ALA A 362 19.48 -3.91 21.07
C ALA A 362 18.24 -3.73 20.20
N ILE A 363 17.76 -2.50 20.06
CA ILE A 363 16.54 -2.19 19.31
C ILE A 363 16.84 -1.08 18.30
N SER A 364 16.45 -1.33 17.05
CA SER A 364 16.50 -0.37 15.95
C SER A 364 15.09 -0.14 15.39
N LEU A 365 14.83 1.07 14.90
CA LEU A 365 13.60 1.38 14.17
C LEU A 365 13.78 0.97 12.70
N LEU A 366 12.80 0.32 12.08
CA LEU A 366 12.80 0.10 10.63
C LEU A 366 13.06 1.41 9.89
N GLN A 367 13.96 1.39 8.90
CA GLN A 367 14.31 2.58 8.12
C GLN A 367 13.07 3.19 7.45
N SER A 368 12.19 2.33 6.93
CA SER A 368 10.93 2.75 6.31
C SER A 368 9.92 3.36 7.30
N ALA A 369 10.08 3.09 8.60
CA ALA A 369 9.19 3.60 9.65
C ALA A 369 9.63 4.95 10.22
N ALA A 370 10.86 5.39 9.92
CA ALA A 370 11.38 6.66 10.40
C ALA A 370 10.68 7.83 9.70
N ARG A 371 10.33 8.88 10.47
CA ARG A 371 9.81 10.14 9.92
C ARG A 371 10.95 11.03 9.40
N GLU A 372 11.70 10.50 8.44
CA GLU A 372 12.76 11.23 7.73
C GLU A 372 12.22 11.90 6.46
N GLY A 373 13.09 12.69 5.82
CA GLY A 373 12.79 13.24 4.51
C GLY A 373 12.55 12.11 3.51
N ARG A 374 11.73 12.35 2.49
CA ARG A 374 11.50 11.38 1.42
C ARG A 374 11.31 12.07 0.09
N ILE A 375 11.64 11.37 -0.99
CA ILE A 375 11.49 11.88 -2.36
C ILE A 375 10.57 10.95 -3.15
N ALA A 376 9.64 11.51 -3.90
CA ALA A 376 8.89 10.77 -4.90
C ALA A 376 9.16 11.34 -6.29
N ILE A 377 9.66 10.50 -7.20
CA ILE A 377 9.74 10.81 -8.62
C ILE A 377 8.39 10.41 -9.24
N VAL A 378 7.58 11.39 -9.60
CA VAL A 378 6.18 11.17 -10.01
C VAL A 378 6.02 11.41 -11.50
N GLY A 379 5.43 10.42 -12.18
CA GLY A 379 4.91 10.56 -13.53
C GLY A 379 3.67 11.45 -13.56
N ALA A 380 3.80 12.61 -14.17
CA ALA A 380 2.76 13.64 -14.24
C ALA A 380 1.65 13.32 -15.26
N GLY A 381 1.85 12.29 -16.09
CA GLY A 381 1.00 12.05 -17.25
C GLY A 381 1.36 12.97 -18.44
N PRO A 382 0.59 12.92 -19.53
CA PRO A 382 0.91 13.60 -20.79
C PRO A 382 0.70 15.13 -20.75
N GLY A 383 -0.11 15.62 -19.81
CA GLY A 383 -0.38 17.05 -19.63
C GLY A 383 -1.69 17.37 -18.90
N ASP A 384 -2.71 16.54 -19.06
CA ASP A 384 -3.99 16.69 -18.37
C ASP A 384 -3.85 16.32 -16.88
N PRO A 385 -4.21 17.22 -15.93
CA PRO A 385 -4.21 16.89 -14.50
C PRO A 385 -5.03 15.66 -14.13
N GLU A 386 -6.09 15.32 -14.87
CA GLU A 386 -6.88 14.12 -14.59
C GLU A 386 -6.19 12.81 -15.01
N LEU A 387 -5.10 12.89 -15.77
CA LEU A 387 -4.28 11.75 -16.19
C LEU A 387 -3.07 11.49 -15.29
N VAL A 388 -2.89 12.28 -14.21
CA VAL A 388 -2.00 11.90 -13.12
C VAL A 388 -2.61 10.70 -12.38
N THR A 389 -1.78 9.78 -11.92
CA THR A 389 -2.28 8.65 -11.12
C THR A 389 -2.85 9.14 -9.78
N ILE A 390 -3.77 8.38 -9.18
CA ILE A 390 -4.32 8.70 -7.84
C ILE A 390 -3.16 8.91 -6.84
N ARG A 391 -2.17 8.01 -6.84
CA ARG A 391 -0.98 8.13 -6.00
C ARG A 391 -0.15 9.38 -6.31
N GLY A 392 0.02 9.74 -7.59
CA GLY A 392 0.73 10.96 -7.98
C GLY A 392 0.03 12.23 -7.50
N LYS A 393 -1.30 12.30 -7.64
CA LYS A 393 -2.12 13.39 -7.08
C LYS A 393 -1.97 13.49 -5.57
N GLU A 394 -2.14 12.38 -4.86
CA GLU A 394 -2.01 12.32 -3.41
C GLU A 394 -0.64 12.83 -2.94
N TYR A 395 0.43 12.56 -3.69
CA TYR A 395 1.76 13.03 -3.33
C TYR A 395 1.93 14.53 -3.58
N LEU A 396 1.36 15.06 -4.67
CA LEU A 396 1.32 16.50 -4.91
C LEU A 396 0.57 17.24 -3.79
N GLU A 397 -0.51 16.67 -3.28
CA GLU A 397 -1.27 17.21 -2.13
C GLU A 397 -0.48 17.18 -0.81
N GLN A 398 0.58 16.38 -0.71
CA GLN A 398 1.37 16.24 0.52
C GLN A 398 2.74 16.91 0.45
N GLY A 399 3.30 17.08 -0.75
CA GLY A 399 4.65 17.58 -0.97
C GLY A 399 4.90 18.93 -0.32
N ASP A 400 5.98 19.04 0.45
CA ASP A 400 6.48 20.32 0.97
C ASP A 400 7.29 21.07 -0.10
N LEU A 401 7.92 20.32 -1.00
CA LEU A 401 8.59 20.83 -2.20
C LEU A 401 8.06 20.08 -3.42
N ILE A 402 7.53 20.79 -4.40
CA ILE A 402 7.20 20.25 -5.72
C ILE A 402 8.15 20.87 -6.73
N LEU A 403 9.10 20.07 -7.20
CA LEU A 403 10.06 20.43 -8.24
C LEU A 403 9.60 19.78 -9.55
N TYR A 404 9.13 20.57 -10.52
CA TYR A 404 8.58 20.04 -11.77
C TYR A 404 9.44 20.39 -12.98
N ALA A 405 9.44 19.52 -13.99
CA ALA A 405 10.12 19.76 -15.26
C ALA A 405 9.33 20.75 -16.13
N GLY A 406 9.36 22.05 -15.81
CA GLY A 406 8.47 23.05 -16.42
C GLY A 406 8.63 23.30 -17.93
N SER A 407 9.64 22.71 -18.58
CA SER A 407 9.74 22.67 -20.05
C SER A 407 8.78 21.67 -20.69
N LEU A 408 8.25 20.70 -19.94
CA LEU A 408 7.46 19.56 -20.43
C LEU A 408 6.24 19.24 -19.56
N VAL A 409 6.16 19.76 -18.34
CA VAL A 409 5.02 19.58 -17.41
C VAL A 409 4.28 20.92 -17.31
N PRO A 410 2.97 20.97 -17.63
CA PRO A 410 2.17 22.18 -17.44
C PRO A 410 2.05 22.56 -15.96
N GLU A 411 2.07 23.86 -15.68
CA GLU A 411 1.89 24.39 -14.31
C GLU A 411 0.58 23.94 -13.66
N LYS A 412 -0.49 23.70 -14.44
CA LYS A 412 -1.77 23.20 -13.90
C LYS A 412 -1.65 21.87 -13.13
N LEU A 413 -0.63 21.05 -13.41
CA LEU A 413 -0.39 19.81 -12.67
C LEU A 413 0.14 20.04 -11.25
N THR A 414 0.63 21.24 -10.93
CA THR A 414 1.11 21.56 -9.58
C THR A 414 0.04 22.20 -8.71
N TRP A 415 -1.18 22.44 -9.22
CA TRP A 415 -2.26 23.09 -8.46
C TRP A 415 -2.83 22.23 -7.32
N TYR A 416 -2.51 20.94 -7.29
CA TYR A 416 -2.81 20.07 -6.15
C TYR A 416 -1.93 20.35 -4.92
N ALA A 417 -0.90 21.20 -5.05
CA ALA A 417 -0.01 21.54 -3.94
C ALA A 417 -0.78 22.03 -2.71
N LYS A 418 -0.43 21.49 -1.53
CA LYS A 418 -0.95 22.03 -0.26
C LYS A 418 -0.51 23.48 -0.03
N GLN A 419 -1.30 24.18 0.77
CA GLN A 419 -0.92 25.50 1.26
C GLN A 419 0.44 25.45 1.98
N GLY A 420 1.33 26.39 1.63
CA GLY A 420 2.68 26.47 2.20
C GLY A 420 3.72 25.57 1.52
N ALA A 421 3.34 24.73 0.55
CA ALA A 421 4.30 24.01 -0.28
C ALA A 421 5.11 24.96 -1.18
N LEU A 422 6.40 24.70 -1.32
CA LEU A 422 7.25 25.39 -2.29
C LEU A 422 7.12 24.70 -3.65
N VAL A 423 6.56 25.38 -4.64
CA VAL A 423 6.49 24.88 -6.03
C VAL A 423 7.54 25.59 -6.87
N ARG A 424 8.40 24.84 -7.57
CA ARG A 424 9.44 25.41 -8.45
C ARG A 424 9.58 24.65 -9.76
N SER A 425 9.75 25.41 -10.85
CA SER A 425 10.17 24.88 -12.14
C SER A 425 11.67 24.62 -12.13
N SER A 426 12.08 23.43 -12.59
CA SER A 426 13.49 23.07 -12.80
C SER A 426 14.02 23.49 -14.18
N ALA A 427 13.21 24.13 -15.02
CA ALA A 427 13.57 24.40 -16.43
C ALA A 427 14.84 25.25 -16.61
N THR A 428 15.20 26.08 -15.63
CA THR A 428 16.38 26.95 -15.65
C THR A 428 17.49 26.48 -14.69
N MET A 429 17.31 25.35 -14.02
CA MET A 429 18.23 24.90 -12.96
C MET A 429 19.24 23.88 -13.49
N SER A 430 20.49 23.94 -13.03
CA SER A 430 21.44 22.83 -13.19
C SER A 430 21.01 21.63 -12.33
N LEU A 431 21.60 20.46 -12.58
CA LEU A 431 21.31 19.27 -11.80
C LEU A 431 21.79 19.42 -10.34
N GLU A 432 22.94 20.06 -10.14
CA GLU A 432 23.52 20.36 -8.82
C GLU A 432 22.62 21.29 -8.00
N GLU A 433 22.07 22.34 -8.61
CA GLU A 433 21.11 23.24 -7.96
C GLU A 433 19.83 22.49 -7.54
N GLN A 434 19.38 21.54 -8.37
CA GLN A 434 18.22 20.70 -8.06
C GLN A 434 18.53 19.77 -6.87
N PHE A 435 19.72 19.16 -6.85
CA PHE A 435 20.17 18.31 -5.75
C PHE A 435 20.28 19.06 -4.43
N GLU A 436 20.90 20.24 -4.43
CA GLU A 436 21.06 21.04 -3.23
C GLU A 436 19.70 21.43 -2.62
N LEU A 437 18.76 21.86 -3.47
CA LEU A 437 17.40 22.21 -3.03
C LEU A 437 16.66 21.00 -2.44
N MET A 438 16.71 19.85 -3.11
CA MET A 438 16.05 18.63 -2.61
C MET A 438 16.71 18.13 -1.30
N ALA A 439 18.03 18.21 -1.19
CA ALA A 439 18.76 17.81 0.02
C ALA A 439 18.46 18.73 1.21
N GLU A 440 18.26 20.03 0.99
CA GLU A 440 17.84 20.97 2.04
C GLU A 440 16.51 20.56 2.67
N PHE A 441 15.51 20.27 1.83
CA PHE A 441 14.19 19.83 2.31
C PHE A 441 14.25 18.45 2.97
N TYR A 442 15.02 17.52 2.38
CA TYR A 442 15.15 16.17 2.91
C TYR A 442 15.75 16.18 4.33
N ARG A 443 16.81 16.98 4.56
CA ARG A 443 17.44 17.14 5.88
C ARG A 443 16.49 17.72 6.94
N LYS A 444 15.45 18.45 6.53
CA LYS A 444 14.39 18.98 7.40
C LYS A 444 13.24 17.99 7.62
N GLY A 445 13.38 16.74 7.19
CA GLY A 445 12.32 15.73 7.33
C GLY A 445 11.14 15.92 6.37
N LYS A 446 11.30 16.73 5.32
CA LYS A 446 10.20 17.13 4.43
C LYS A 446 9.97 16.15 3.29
N PHE A 447 8.78 16.19 2.71
CA PHE A 447 8.41 15.41 1.53
C PHE A 447 8.64 16.19 0.25
N ILE A 448 9.48 15.65 -0.63
CA ILE A 448 9.81 16.22 -1.94
C ILE A 448 9.11 15.42 -3.03
N VAL A 449 8.42 16.12 -3.93
CA VAL A 449 7.85 15.56 -5.16
C VAL A 449 8.62 16.11 -6.34
N ARG A 450 9.25 15.21 -7.09
CA ARG A 450 9.94 15.49 -8.34
C ARG A 450 9.04 15.07 -9.51
N LEU A 451 8.41 16.03 -10.15
CA LEU A 451 7.36 15.79 -11.14
C LEU A 451 7.93 15.77 -12.58
N HIS A 452 7.82 14.62 -13.25
CA HIS A 452 8.32 14.38 -14.61
C HIS A 452 7.16 14.08 -15.58
N THR A 453 7.26 14.55 -16.83
CA THR A 453 6.23 14.31 -17.85
C THR A 453 6.09 12.83 -18.18
N GLY A 454 4.85 12.41 -18.45
CA GLY A 454 4.53 11.06 -18.88
C GLY A 454 4.83 10.05 -17.78
N ASP A 455 5.61 9.03 -18.14
CA ASP A 455 6.15 8.04 -17.20
C ASP A 455 7.67 8.27 -17.02
N PRO A 456 8.19 8.30 -15.77
CA PRO A 456 9.60 8.58 -15.52
C PRO A 456 10.59 7.57 -16.14
N SER A 457 10.14 6.34 -16.44
CA SER A 457 10.98 5.31 -17.06
C SER A 457 11.28 5.56 -18.54
N ILE A 458 10.53 6.46 -19.20
CA ILE A 458 10.66 6.71 -20.64
C ILE A 458 11.28 8.09 -20.86
N TYR A 459 12.58 8.12 -21.15
CA TYR A 459 13.37 9.34 -21.40
C TYR A 459 13.30 10.40 -20.29
N GLY A 460 12.98 10.00 -19.06
CA GLY A 460 12.74 10.92 -17.94
C GLY A 460 13.99 11.57 -17.35
N ALA A 461 15.21 11.13 -17.72
CA ALA A 461 16.48 11.60 -17.16
C ALA A 461 16.53 11.53 -15.61
N ILE A 462 16.06 10.42 -15.06
CA ILE A 462 15.98 10.22 -13.60
C ILE A 462 17.17 9.45 -13.03
N GLN A 463 18.00 8.82 -13.87
CA GLN A 463 19.11 7.96 -13.43
C GLN A 463 20.13 8.72 -12.57
N GLU A 464 20.52 9.93 -13.00
CA GLU A 464 21.51 10.73 -12.26
C GLU A 464 20.98 11.18 -10.90
N GLN A 465 19.68 11.45 -10.82
CA GLN A 465 19.00 11.81 -9.57
C GLN A 465 18.96 10.62 -8.60
N MET A 466 18.62 9.43 -9.10
CA MET A 466 18.64 8.20 -8.29
C MET A 466 20.05 7.88 -7.79
N ALA A 467 21.06 7.98 -8.65
CA ALA A 467 22.46 7.76 -8.25
C ALA A 467 22.91 8.74 -7.16
N TYR A 468 22.46 10.01 -7.22
CA TYR A 468 22.69 10.98 -6.16
C TYR A 468 22.00 10.57 -4.86
N PHE A 469 20.71 10.20 -4.91
CA PHE A 469 19.96 9.77 -3.72
C PHE A 469 20.56 8.53 -3.07
N ASP A 470 20.96 7.52 -3.86
CA ASP A 470 21.62 6.31 -3.37
C ASP A 470 22.93 6.65 -2.64
N ARG A 471 23.74 7.56 -3.20
CA ARG A 471 25.02 7.98 -2.61
C ARG A 471 24.82 8.72 -1.28
N GLU A 472 23.80 9.57 -1.19
CA GLU A 472 23.51 10.36 0.02
C GLU A 472 22.65 9.60 1.04
N GLY A 473 22.25 8.35 0.75
CA GLY A 473 21.36 7.56 1.62
C GLY A 473 19.95 8.14 1.73
N MET A 474 19.49 8.85 0.70
CA MET A 474 18.18 9.48 0.65
C MET A 474 17.12 8.48 0.17
N VAL A 475 16.07 8.28 0.96
CA VAL A 475 14.96 7.38 0.60
C VAL A 475 14.11 8.02 -0.49
N TYR A 476 13.94 7.31 -1.60
CA TYR A 476 13.07 7.72 -2.69
C TYR A 476 12.23 6.58 -3.25
N GLU A 477 11.20 6.94 -3.99
CA GLU A 477 10.38 6.01 -4.76
C GLU A 477 9.97 6.60 -6.12
N ILE A 478 9.54 5.74 -7.03
CA ILE A 478 9.03 6.12 -8.34
C ILE A 478 7.54 5.80 -8.41
N VAL A 479 6.74 6.81 -8.73
CA VAL A 479 5.31 6.65 -9.03
C VAL A 479 5.15 6.65 -10.56
N PRO A 480 4.67 5.55 -11.16
CA PRO A 480 4.48 5.48 -12.60
C PRO A 480 3.41 6.47 -13.07
N GLY A 481 3.45 6.79 -14.36
CA GLY A 481 2.53 7.73 -15.00
C GLY A 481 2.00 7.24 -16.34
N VAL A 482 0.99 7.92 -16.86
CA VAL A 482 0.47 7.65 -18.21
C VAL A 482 1.43 8.27 -19.23
N SER A 483 2.09 7.45 -20.05
CA SER A 483 3.00 7.95 -21.07
C SER A 483 2.25 8.51 -22.28
N SER A 484 2.88 9.43 -23.00
CA SER A 484 2.28 10.11 -24.14
C SER A 484 1.89 9.18 -25.29
N PHE A 485 2.51 8.01 -25.45
CA PHE A 485 2.08 7.03 -26.47
C PHE A 485 0.71 6.41 -26.14
N GLN A 486 0.42 6.15 -24.86
CA GLN A 486 -0.88 5.63 -24.42
C GLN A 486 -1.96 6.70 -24.59
N ALA A 487 -1.61 7.94 -24.25
CA ALA A 487 -2.46 9.09 -24.47
C ALA A 487 -2.72 9.32 -25.98
N ALA A 488 -1.71 9.14 -26.83
CA ALA A 488 -1.85 9.18 -28.29
C ALA A 488 -2.78 8.07 -28.80
N ALA A 489 -2.63 6.84 -28.29
CA ALA A 489 -3.52 5.73 -28.62
C ALA A 489 -4.98 6.06 -28.28
N ALA A 490 -5.24 6.59 -27.09
CA ALA A 490 -6.58 7.02 -26.67
C ALA A 490 -7.12 8.16 -27.55
N LEU A 491 -6.31 9.18 -27.82
CA LEU A 491 -6.67 10.32 -28.65
C LEU A 491 -7.02 9.92 -30.09
N LEU A 492 -6.21 9.03 -30.67
CA LEU A 492 -6.44 8.44 -32.00
C LEU A 492 -7.51 7.34 -31.98
N LYS A 493 -8.11 7.06 -30.82
CA LYS A 493 -9.06 5.96 -30.59
C LYS A 493 -8.54 4.64 -31.16
N SER A 494 -7.27 4.35 -31.03
CA SER A 494 -6.60 3.24 -31.72
C SER A 494 -5.91 2.30 -30.72
N GLN A 495 -6.11 1.00 -30.91
CA GLN A 495 -5.35 -0.02 -30.19
C GLN A 495 -4.06 -0.28 -30.96
N PHE A 496 -2.90 0.01 -30.37
CA PHE A 496 -1.60 -0.13 -31.05
C PHE A 496 -1.12 -1.58 -31.23
N THR A 497 -1.85 -2.56 -30.68
CA THR A 497 -1.65 -3.98 -30.93
C THR A 497 -2.96 -4.62 -31.43
N VAL A 498 -3.04 -4.90 -32.72
CA VAL A 498 -4.22 -5.47 -33.38
C VAL A 498 -3.94 -6.91 -33.78
N PRO A 499 -4.73 -7.90 -33.31
CA PRO A 499 -4.56 -9.30 -33.71
C PRO A 499 -4.49 -9.45 -35.22
N GLU A 500 -3.60 -10.32 -35.70
CA GLU A 500 -3.39 -10.62 -37.13
C GLU A 500 -2.88 -9.44 -37.98
N LYS A 501 -2.59 -8.28 -37.37
CA LYS A 501 -1.96 -7.12 -38.04
C LYS A 501 -0.65 -6.71 -37.40
N VAL A 502 -0.67 -6.37 -36.10
CA VAL A 502 0.50 -5.91 -35.38
C VAL A 502 0.39 -6.26 -33.90
N GLN A 503 1.42 -6.90 -33.34
CA GLN A 503 1.45 -7.31 -31.93
C GLN A 503 2.58 -6.63 -31.14
N THR A 504 3.27 -5.69 -31.78
CA THR A 504 4.47 -5.04 -31.24
C THR A 504 4.30 -3.54 -31.28
N ILE A 505 4.72 -2.88 -30.20
CA ILE A 505 4.88 -1.41 -30.13
C ILE A 505 6.36 -1.13 -29.96
N ILE A 506 6.91 -0.24 -30.78
CA ILE A 506 8.29 0.25 -30.65
C ILE A 506 8.23 1.68 -30.14
N LEU A 507 8.76 1.91 -28.93
CA LEU A 507 8.96 3.25 -28.38
C LEU A 507 10.41 3.65 -28.67
N THR A 508 10.63 4.70 -29.44
CA THR A 508 11.98 5.11 -29.84
C THR A 508 12.08 6.64 -29.97
N ARG A 509 13.28 7.13 -30.30
CA ARG A 509 13.54 8.51 -30.71
C ARG A 509 14.38 8.50 -31.98
N GLY A 510 14.23 9.54 -32.78
CA GLY A 510 15.06 9.80 -33.95
C GLY A 510 16.47 10.22 -33.57
N ASN A 511 17.33 10.26 -34.59
CA ASN A 511 18.66 10.83 -34.48
C ASN A 511 18.51 12.33 -34.18
N GLY A 512 19.02 12.73 -33.01
CA GLY A 512 19.14 14.13 -32.64
C GLY A 512 20.59 14.56 -32.65
N ARG A 513 20.91 15.58 -31.83
CA ARG A 513 22.31 15.94 -31.52
C ARG A 513 23.07 14.82 -30.81
N THR A 514 22.34 13.93 -30.13
CA THR A 514 22.89 12.74 -29.47
C THR A 514 22.56 11.50 -30.30
N PRO A 515 23.57 10.73 -30.74
CA PRO A 515 23.34 9.52 -31.51
C PRO A 515 22.55 8.48 -30.71
N VAL A 516 21.82 7.60 -31.40
CA VAL A 516 21.29 6.36 -30.82
C VAL A 516 22.30 5.23 -31.00
N PRO A 517 22.26 4.16 -30.19
CA PRO A 517 23.04 2.95 -30.46
C PRO A 517 22.80 2.43 -31.88
N GLU A 518 23.83 1.86 -32.50
CA GLU A 518 23.77 1.39 -33.91
C GLU A 518 22.59 0.45 -34.20
N LYS A 519 22.25 -0.43 -33.25
CA LYS A 519 21.13 -1.39 -33.38
C LYS A 519 19.75 -0.76 -33.17
N GLU A 520 19.70 0.48 -32.74
CA GLU A 520 18.47 1.23 -32.43
C GLU A 520 18.22 2.35 -33.45
N LYS A 521 19.00 2.39 -34.55
CA LYS A 521 18.73 3.26 -35.69
C LYS A 521 17.31 3.05 -36.19
N LEU A 522 16.68 4.15 -36.59
CA LEU A 522 15.26 4.14 -36.95
C LEU A 522 14.94 3.18 -38.10
N SER A 523 15.79 3.12 -39.13
CA SER A 523 15.66 2.17 -40.24
C SER A 523 15.74 0.72 -39.76
N GLU A 524 16.69 0.37 -38.87
CA GLU A 524 16.80 -0.98 -38.32
C GLU A 524 15.53 -1.39 -37.54
N LEU A 525 14.97 -0.48 -36.74
CA LEU A 525 13.72 -0.72 -36.03
C LEU A 525 12.51 -0.82 -36.98
N ALA A 526 12.52 -0.06 -38.08
CA ALA A 526 11.43 -0.01 -39.05
C ALA A 526 11.22 -1.34 -39.80
N ARG A 527 12.25 -2.19 -39.86
CA ARG A 527 12.16 -3.55 -40.44
C ARG A 527 11.04 -4.39 -39.85
N ALA A 528 10.72 -4.20 -38.57
CA ALA A 528 9.67 -4.94 -37.89
C ALA A 528 8.26 -4.57 -38.35
N ARG A 529 8.09 -3.42 -39.01
CA ARG A 529 6.79 -2.84 -39.41
C ARG A 529 5.76 -2.80 -38.27
N ALA A 530 6.25 -2.69 -37.03
CA ALA A 530 5.45 -2.60 -35.82
C ALA A 530 4.72 -1.24 -35.74
N THR A 531 3.85 -1.05 -34.76
CA THR A 531 3.36 0.31 -34.47
C THR A 531 4.50 1.05 -33.77
N MET A 532 4.93 2.16 -34.34
CA MET A 532 6.09 2.91 -33.87
C MET A 532 5.65 4.26 -33.28
N CYS A 533 6.11 4.54 -32.07
CA CYS A 533 5.90 5.82 -31.38
C CYS A 533 7.26 6.50 -31.20
N ILE A 534 7.45 7.60 -31.92
CA ILE A 534 8.73 8.30 -32.03
C ILE A 534 8.67 9.60 -31.24
N TYR A 535 9.48 9.67 -30.19
CA TYR A 535 9.65 10.82 -29.32
C TYR A 535 10.74 11.75 -29.85
N LEU A 536 10.74 13.03 -29.45
CA LEU A 536 11.87 13.96 -29.62
C LEU A 536 12.41 14.13 -31.07
N SER A 537 11.57 13.97 -32.09
CA SER A 537 12.05 13.83 -33.49
C SER A 537 11.47 14.82 -34.51
N ALA A 538 10.64 15.75 -34.08
CA ALA A 538 9.93 16.65 -35.00
C ALA A 538 10.87 17.50 -35.87
N GLU A 539 12.02 17.93 -35.35
CA GLU A 539 13.01 18.72 -36.10
C GLU A 539 13.67 17.93 -37.24
N TRP A 540 13.60 16.59 -37.23
CA TRP A 540 14.22 15.68 -38.20
C TRP A 540 13.19 14.96 -39.09
N GLY A 541 12.07 15.61 -39.38
CA GLY A 541 10.94 15.01 -40.11
C GLY A 541 11.32 14.35 -41.44
N ASP A 542 12.17 14.99 -42.25
CA ASP A 542 12.61 14.45 -43.55
C ASP A 542 13.46 13.17 -43.39
N GLU A 543 14.38 13.15 -42.42
CA GLU A 543 15.21 11.96 -42.12
C GLU A 543 14.35 10.82 -41.55
N VAL A 544 13.43 11.12 -40.64
CA VAL A 544 12.47 10.16 -40.08
C VAL A 544 11.64 9.53 -41.20
N GLN A 545 11.08 10.35 -42.10
CA GLN A 545 10.32 9.86 -43.25
C GLN A 545 11.18 8.95 -44.15
N SER A 546 12.39 9.37 -44.51
CA SER A 546 13.29 8.60 -45.38
C SER A 546 13.61 7.23 -44.77
N ASN A 547 14.04 7.19 -43.50
CA ASN A 547 14.41 5.96 -42.80
C ASN A 547 13.23 4.98 -42.69
N LEU A 548 12.01 5.50 -42.49
CA LEU A 548 10.82 4.66 -42.39
C LEU A 548 10.39 4.13 -43.76
N LEU A 549 10.48 4.91 -44.83
CA LEU A 549 10.13 4.51 -46.21
C LEU A 549 11.03 3.40 -46.78
N GLU A 550 12.20 3.15 -46.18
CA GLU A 550 13.03 1.99 -46.51
C GLU A 550 12.31 0.65 -46.25
N HIS A 551 11.38 0.64 -45.29
CA HIS A 551 10.73 -0.59 -44.83
C HIS A 551 9.22 -0.52 -44.75
N TYR A 552 8.61 0.60 -44.36
CA TYR A 552 7.15 0.76 -44.33
C TYR A 552 6.59 1.13 -45.72
N PRO A 553 5.40 0.64 -46.10
CA PRO A 553 4.66 1.14 -47.25
C PRO A 553 4.43 2.66 -47.19
N SER A 554 4.41 3.33 -48.35
CA SER A 554 4.26 4.79 -48.43
C SER A 554 2.90 5.30 -47.95
N ASP A 555 1.88 4.46 -48.03
CA ASP A 555 0.51 4.68 -47.58
C ASP A 555 0.30 4.29 -46.10
N THR A 556 1.36 3.89 -45.38
CA THR A 556 1.27 3.55 -43.96
C THR A 556 0.70 4.75 -43.18
N PRO A 557 -0.36 4.57 -42.38
CA PRO A 557 -0.93 5.65 -41.60
C PRO A 557 0.08 6.27 -40.64
N VAL A 558 0.05 7.60 -40.55
CA VAL A 558 0.82 8.39 -39.58
C VAL A 558 -0.06 9.38 -38.84
N ALA A 559 0.33 9.69 -37.61
CA ALA A 559 -0.27 10.74 -36.81
C ALA A 559 0.81 11.57 -36.09
N ILE A 560 0.67 12.89 -36.12
CA ILE A 560 1.49 13.84 -35.38
C ILE A 560 0.62 14.40 -34.26
N CYS A 561 0.97 14.08 -33.03
CA CYS A 561 0.21 14.48 -31.86
C CYS A 561 1.02 15.50 -31.06
N TYR A 562 0.53 16.75 -31.01
CA TYR A 562 1.18 17.85 -30.30
C TYR A 562 0.49 18.09 -28.94
N ARG A 563 1.29 18.16 -27.87
CA ARG A 563 0.87 18.48 -26.50
C ARG A 563 -0.41 17.75 -26.06
N ILE A 564 -0.36 16.42 -26.13
CA ILE A 564 -1.49 15.55 -25.78
C ILE A 564 -1.94 15.82 -24.33
N GLY A 565 -3.23 16.10 -24.12
CA GLY A 565 -3.80 16.46 -22.80
C GLY A 565 -3.63 17.93 -22.38
N TRP A 566 -3.00 18.76 -23.21
CA TRP A 566 -2.97 20.21 -22.98
C TRP A 566 -4.15 20.89 -23.67
N ASP A 567 -4.44 22.13 -23.26
CA ASP A 567 -5.59 22.88 -23.76
C ASP A 567 -5.42 23.25 -25.25
N ASP A 568 -4.19 23.35 -25.75
CA ASP A 568 -3.84 23.62 -27.15
C ASP A 568 -3.44 22.37 -27.95
N GLN A 569 -3.84 21.18 -27.48
CA GLN A 569 -3.60 19.91 -28.16
C GLN A 569 -4.07 19.94 -29.61
N GLN A 570 -3.23 19.41 -30.51
CA GLN A 570 -3.56 19.29 -31.93
C GLN A 570 -3.07 17.95 -32.50
N VAL A 571 -3.79 17.44 -33.51
CA VAL A 571 -3.47 16.18 -34.19
C VAL A 571 -3.57 16.38 -35.69
N TRP A 572 -2.55 15.90 -36.40
CA TRP A 572 -2.53 15.81 -37.85
C TRP A 572 -2.37 14.34 -38.25
N THR A 573 -3.21 13.86 -39.16
CA THR A 573 -3.15 12.48 -39.66
C THR A 573 -2.94 12.46 -41.16
N GLY A 574 -2.23 11.46 -41.67
CA GLY A 574 -2.06 11.24 -43.09
C GLY A 574 -1.29 9.97 -43.36
N GLU A 575 -0.53 9.96 -44.45
CA GLU A 575 0.27 8.83 -44.89
C GLU A 575 1.76 9.11 -44.73
N LEU A 576 2.56 8.04 -44.60
CA LEU A 576 4.00 8.13 -44.38
C LEU A 576 4.73 8.92 -45.48
N SER A 577 4.27 8.83 -46.73
CA SER A 577 4.78 9.60 -47.87
C SER A 577 4.73 11.12 -47.66
N GLY A 578 3.81 11.60 -46.83
CA GLY A 578 3.61 13.02 -46.53
C GLY A 578 4.05 13.44 -45.12
N LEU A 579 4.71 12.57 -44.35
CA LEU A 579 5.03 12.82 -42.94
C LEU A 579 5.78 14.14 -42.70
N ALA A 580 6.85 14.40 -43.44
CA ALA A 580 7.65 15.61 -43.28
C ALA A 580 6.87 16.87 -43.62
N GLU A 581 5.98 16.79 -44.60
CA GLU A 581 5.10 17.90 -44.96
C GLU A 581 4.02 18.14 -43.90
N LEU A 582 3.42 17.08 -43.35
CA LEU A 582 2.52 17.16 -42.19
C LEU A 582 3.20 17.82 -40.99
N ILE A 583 4.47 17.50 -40.71
CA ILE A 583 5.26 18.14 -39.65
C ILE A 583 5.42 19.64 -39.95
N ARG A 584 5.81 20.03 -41.16
CA ARG A 584 5.97 21.45 -41.55
C ARG A 584 4.65 22.22 -41.44
N GLN A 585 3.55 21.64 -41.91
CA GLN A 585 2.21 22.25 -41.84
C GLN A 585 1.73 22.45 -40.41
N SER A 586 2.12 21.59 -39.48
CA SER A 586 1.80 21.78 -38.06
C SER A 586 2.41 23.06 -37.48
N GLY A 587 3.53 23.53 -38.03
CA GLY A 587 4.32 24.64 -37.49
C GLY A 587 4.91 24.37 -36.10
N LYS A 588 4.94 23.11 -35.65
CA LYS A 588 5.42 22.70 -34.32
C LYS A 588 6.75 21.97 -34.43
N SER A 589 7.67 22.28 -33.53
CA SER A 589 9.02 21.67 -33.49
C SER A 589 9.32 20.91 -32.19
N ARG A 590 8.47 21.04 -31.16
CA ARG A 590 8.68 20.44 -29.83
C ARG A 590 7.38 19.85 -29.28
N GLN A 591 7.50 18.98 -28.28
CA GLN A 591 6.36 18.34 -27.60
C GLN A 591 5.41 17.60 -28.57
N ILE A 592 6.01 17.00 -29.61
CA ILE A 592 5.34 16.16 -30.60
C ILE A 592 5.65 14.69 -30.29
N MET A 593 4.61 13.87 -30.43
CA MET A 593 4.70 12.42 -30.63
C MET A 593 4.35 12.10 -32.08
N ILE A 594 5.21 11.36 -32.78
CA ILE A 594 4.88 10.80 -34.10
C ILE A 594 4.47 9.34 -33.90
N VAL A 595 3.31 8.96 -34.40
CA VAL A 595 2.84 7.57 -34.41
C VAL A 595 2.77 7.09 -35.85
N VAL A 596 3.36 5.93 -36.14
CA VAL A 596 3.38 5.31 -37.48
C VAL A 596 2.93 3.86 -37.37
N GLY A 597 2.00 3.45 -38.22
CA GLY A 597 1.65 2.03 -38.36
C GLY A 597 0.18 1.77 -38.67
N GLU A 598 -0.09 0.56 -39.16
CA GLU A 598 -1.42 0.11 -39.59
C GLU A 598 -2.46 0.04 -38.46
N ALA A 599 -2.03 0.09 -37.20
CA ALA A 599 -2.94 0.12 -36.06
C ALA A 599 -3.80 1.39 -36.02
N ILE A 600 -3.32 2.50 -36.58
CA ILE A 600 -4.05 3.77 -36.61
C ILE A 600 -5.29 3.58 -37.49
N GLY A 601 -6.47 3.67 -36.87
CA GLY A 601 -7.75 3.51 -37.57
C GLY A 601 -8.16 2.06 -37.88
N ALA A 602 -7.43 1.04 -37.44
CA ALA A 602 -7.83 -0.36 -37.63
C ALA A 602 -9.06 -0.72 -36.78
N ARG A 603 -10.10 -1.31 -37.41
CA ARG A 603 -11.39 -1.66 -36.77
C ARG A 603 -11.97 -3.03 -37.10
N ILE A 604 -11.39 -3.76 -38.05
CA ILE A 604 -12.06 -4.91 -38.68
C ILE A 604 -11.80 -6.24 -37.95
N ASN A 605 -10.74 -6.35 -37.14
CA ASN A 605 -10.28 -7.63 -36.61
C ASN A 605 -10.91 -7.96 -35.25
N ARG A 606 -11.53 -9.14 -35.11
CA ARG A 606 -12.14 -9.62 -33.86
C ARG A 606 -11.12 -10.45 -33.06
N SER A 607 -10.91 -10.11 -31.79
CA SER A 607 -10.06 -10.90 -30.87
C SER A 607 -10.70 -12.26 -30.53
N LYS A 608 -9.89 -13.33 -30.57
CA LYS A 608 -10.31 -14.68 -30.13
C LYS A 608 -10.49 -14.79 -28.61
N LEU A 609 -10.02 -13.82 -27.82
CA LEU A 609 -10.18 -13.80 -26.36
C LEU A 609 -11.67 -13.89 -25.94
N TYR A 610 -12.55 -13.31 -26.74
CA TYR A 610 -14.00 -13.30 -26.50
C TYR A 610 -14.77 -14.23 -27.43
N ASP A 611 -14.07 -15.07 -28.19
CA ASP A 611 -14.72 -16.06 -29.07
C ASP A 611 -15.33 -17.17 -28.19
N PRO A 612 -16.66 -17.41 -28.25
CA PRO A 612 -17.31 -18.45 -27.45
C PRO A 612 -16.77 -19.87 -27.72
N ALA A 613 -16.17 -20.11 -28.89
CA ALA A 613 -15.52 -21.37 -29.23
C ALA A 613 -14.11 -21.52 -28.63
N PHE A 614 -13.54 -20.47 -28.04
CA PHE A 614 -12.20 -20.46 -27.47
C PHE A 614 -12.21 -20.67 -25.95
N ALA A 615 -11.65 -21.80 -25.52
CA ALA A 615 -11.48 -22.14 -24.11
C ALA A 615 -10.23 -21.46 -23.52
N HIS A 616 -10.33 -20.98 -22.28
CA HIS A 616 -9.19 -20.50 -21.49
C HIS A 616 -9.39 -20.86 -20.01
N GLY A 617 -8.40 -20.57 -19.15
CA GLY A 617 -8.37 -21.05 -17.75
C GLY A 617 -9.57 -20.67 -16.86
N PHE A 618 -10.43 -19.75 -17.30
CA PHE A 618 -11.63 -19.32 -16.58
C PHE A 618 -12.94 -19.61 -17.34
N ARG A 619 -12.87 -20.22 -18.53
CA ARG A 619 -14.04 -20.50 -19.37
C ARG A 619 -13.80 -21.69 -20.28
N SER A 620 -14.60 -22.74 -20.12
CA SER A 620 -14.70 -23.83 -21.08
C SER A 620 -15.33 -23.34 -22.39
N SER A 621 -14.89 -23.88 -23.52
CA SER A 621 -15.48 -23.57 -24.83
C SER A 621 -16.95 -24.00 -24.84
N ARG A 622 -17.82 -23.13 -25.36
CA ARG A 622 -19.20 -23.49 -25.66
C ARG A 622 -19.28 -23.67 -27.18
N SER A 623 -19.31 -24.92 -27.63
CA SER A 623 -19.74 -25.22 -29.00
C SER A 623 -21.22 -24.87 -29.13
N HIS A 624 -21.56 -24.02 -30.09
CA HIS A 624 -22.95 -23.84 -30.51
C HIS A 624 -23.47 -25.09 -31.22
#